data_AF-A0A3M1UMM4-F1
#
_entry.id   AF-A0A3M1UMM4-F1
#
_cell.length_a   1.000
_cell.length_b   1.000
_cell.length_c   1.000
_cell.angle_alpha   90.00
_cell.angle_beta   90.00
_cell.angle_gamma   90.00
#
_symmetry.space_group_name_H-M   'P 1'
#
loop_
_entity.id
_entity.type
_entity.pdbx_description
1 polymer ?
#
loop_
_entity_poly.entity_id
_entity_poly.type
_entity_poly.pdbx_seq_one_letter_code
_entity_poly.pdbx_strand_id
1 'polypeptide(L)'
;MRTRRLHITGMTCEHCARRIAAALEALPGVRAEVDLEQGRAEVHTPEDLDPTRLVETVVSLGYGARLVEAETPGHEAAGGDGLHIAIVGSGSAAFTAALQAVERGARVTLIEGEARIGGTCVNIGCVPSKILIRAAQLAHLQAHPPFDGIAPCPPRIDRPALLRQQQARVQELRHAKYERLLESHPGIHLVHGWARFADPHRLHVRRGAEAIEIEADRILLATGARPAIPDIPGLAETPYWTSTEALASDRIPEHLVILGGSVVALELGQAYLRLGSRVTVVELMPRLLPRQDARLGETLARLLEEEGMQILTGTRTRAVRHGPEGFEVVLEDHRLRGDALLVATGRRPNTDTLELERAGIETAPNGAILVDDHMRTSVEHVYAAGDCTNQPPLVYVAAAAGTRAAINMTGGDAALDLRVLPTVVFTDPAVATVGLDEAEAKRRGIETDTRVLELEDVPRALANFDTRGFIQMVAESGSGRLLGVQVLAPEAGEIIQTVALAILHGMTVEALANQLFPYLTLVEGLKLCAQTFSKDVKQLSCCAG
;
A
#
# COMPACT_ATOMS: atom_id res chain seq x y z
N MET A 1 13.82 -11.22 51.20
CA MET A 1 14.22 -10.42 50.02
C MET A 1 13.22 -10.67 48.92
N ARG A 2 12.69 -9.61 48.30
CA ARG A 2 11.71 -9.67 47.22
C ARG A 2 12.39 -9.33 45.90
N THR A 3 12.27 -10.21 44.91
CA THR A 3 12.68 -9.92 43.54
C THR A 3 11.64 -9.01 42.89
N ARG A 4 12.09 -7.92 42.28
CA ARG A 4 11.27 -6.96 41.54
C ARG A 4 11.91 -6.75 40.18
N ARG A 5 11.10 -6.56 39.15
CA ARG A 5 11.59 -6.27 37.80
C ARG A 5 11.28 -4.83 37.43
N LEU A 6 12.21 -4.19 36.75
CA LEU A 6 12.05 -2.86 36.16
C LEU A 6 12.16 -2.99 34.64
N HIS A 7 11.32 -2.29 33.91
CA HIS A 7 11.55 -2.00 32.50
C HIS A 7 12.16 -0.61 32.39
N ILE A 8 13.25 -0.50 31.64
CA ILE A 8 14.09 0.69 31.56
C ILE A 8 14.24 1.11 30.09
N THR A 9 13.99 2.39 29.80
CA THR A 9 14.14 2.98 28.46
C THR A 9 15.23 4.05 28.43
N GLY A 10 15.83 4.25 27.25
CA GLY A 10 16.88 5.25 27.04
C GLY A 10 18.32 4.75 27.29
N MET A 11 18.51 3.45 27.58
CA MET A 11 19.84 2.83 27.57
C MET A 11 20.29 2.62 26.13
N THR A 12 21.52 3.04 25.79
CA THR A 12 22.06 2.93 24.42
C THR A 12 23.41 2.23 24.35
N CYS A 13 24.01 1.86 25.49
CA CYS A 13 25.26 1.13 25.56
C CYS A 13 25.45 0.41 26.91
N GLU A 14 26.42 -0.50 26.97
CA GLU A 14 26.81 -1.27 28.18
C GLU A 14 27.25 -0.39 29.37
N HIS A 15 27.64 0.86 29.10
CA HIS A 15 27.94 1.81 30.16
C HIS A 15 26.67 2.32 30.86
N CYS A 16 25.54 2.45 30.14
CA CYS A 16 24.25 2.80 30.72
C CYS A 16 23.77 1.73 31.71
N ALA A 17 23.80 0.46 31.30
CA ALA A 17 23.37 -0.66 32.13
C ALA A 17 24.16 -0.75 33.45
N ARG A 18 25.49 -0.69 33.37
CA ARG A 18 26.36 -0.68 34.56
C ARG A 18 26.12 0.52 35.48
N ARG A 19 25.89 1.70 34.91
CA ARG A 19 25.61 2.92 35.69
C ARG A 19 24.28 2.81 36.45
N ILE A 20 23.26 2.21 35.83
CA ILE A 20 21.97 1.99 36.48
C ILE A 20 22.07 0.92 37.57
N ALA A 21 22.76 -0.20 37.31
CA ALA A 21 22.98 -1.25 38.30
C ALA A 21 23.67 -0.67 39.55
N ALA A 22 24.76 0.08 39.36
CA ALA A 22 25.49 0.70 40.46
C ALA A 22 24.63 1.69 41.29
N ALA A 23 23.73 2.44 40.65
CA ALA A 23 22.85 3.36 41.36
C ALA A 23 21.75 2.63 42.15
N LEU A 24 21.21 1.53 41.62
CA LEU A 24 20.24 0.69 42.32
C LEU A 24 20.89 -0.01 43.53
N GLU A 25 22.12 -0.51 43.38
CA GLU A 25 22.89 -1.15 44.46
C GLU A 25 23.36 -0.18 45.55
N ALA A 26 23.33 1.13 45.29
CA ALA A 26 23.58 2.14 46.31
C ALA A 26 22.42 2.26 47.33
N LEU A 27 21.25 1.69 47.03
CA LEU A 27 20.15 1.59 47.98
C LEU A 27 20.43 0.48 49.02
N PRO A 28 20.19 0.71 50.33
CA PRO A 28 20.51 -0.26 51.36
C PRO A 28 19.85 -1.62 51.12
N GLY A 29 20.67 -2.67 51.06
CA GLY A 29 20.21 -4.06 50.93
C GLY A 29 19.72 -4.44 49.53
N VAL A 30 19.97 -3.63 48.50
CA VAL A 30 19.57 -3.89 47.11
C VAL A 30 20.70 -4.56 46.33
N ARG A 31 20.35 -5.58 45.51
CA ARG A 31 21.21 -6.14 44.46
C ARG A 31 20.50 -6.03 43.13
N ALA A 32 21.19 -5.61 42.07
CA ALA A 32 20.55 -5.36 40.78
C ALA A 32 21.37 -5.92 39.61
N GLU A 33 20.70 -6.61 38.70
CA GLU A 33 21.24 -7.05 37.41
C GLU A 33 20.46 -6.34 36.30
N VAL A 34 21.16 -5.65 35.38
CA VAL A 34 20.55 -4.83 34.32
C VAL A 34 20.95 -5.38 32.97
N ASP A 35 19.95 -5.75 32.16
CA ASP A 35 20.10 -6.29 30.80
C ASP A 35 19.81 -5.17 29.77
N LEU A 36 20.84 -4.83 29.00
CA LEU A 36 20.76 -3.81 27.95
C LEU A 36 19.88 -4.26 26.77
N GLU A 37 20.03 -5.51 26.33
CA GLU A 37 19.32 -6.03 25.14
C GLU A 37 17.82 -6.13 25.40
N GLN A 38 17.43 -6.46 26.63
CA GLN A 38 16.03 -6.58 27.03
C GLN A 38 15.43 -5.27 27.57
N GLY A 39 16.25 -4.26 27.86
CA GLY A 39 15.80 -3.04 28.51
C GLY A 39 15.16 -3.30 29.87
N ARG A 40 15.75 -4.19 30.68
CA ARG A 40 15.16 -4.68 31.93
C ARG A 40 16.19 -4.70 33.06
N ALA A 41 15.73 -4.60 34.30
CA ALA A 41 16.55 -4.88 35.48
C ALA A 41 15.83 -5.82 36.44
N GLU A 42 16.53 -6.84 36.92
CA GLU A 42 16.08 -7.70 38.01
C GLU A 42 16.74 -7.21 39.31
N VAL A 43 15.91 -6.85 40.29
CA VAL A 43 16.34 -6.16 41.51
C VAL A 43 15.85 -6.93 42.73
N HIS A 44 16.79 -7.43 43.53
CA HIS A 44 16.49 -8.07 44.81
C HIS A 44 16.51 -7.01 45.92
N THR A 45 15.39 -6.87 46.62
CA THR A 45 15.18 -5.80 47.61
C THR A 45 14.79 -6.35 49.00
N PRO A 46 15.05 -5.61 50.09
CA PRO A 46 14.41 -5.84 51.39
C PRO A 46 12.88 -5.73 51.29
N GLU A 47 12.13 -6.40 52.18
CA GLU A 47 10.65 -6.41 52.12
C GLU A 47 10.02 -5.05 52.43
N ASP A 48 10.70 -4.26 53.26
CA ASP A 48 10.32 -2.93 53.72
C ASP A 48 10.75 -1.80 52.77
N LEU A 49 11.50 -2.11 51.70
CA LEU A 49 11.89 -1.10 50.72
C LEU A 49 10.70 -0.73 49.82
N ASP A 50 10.34 0.55 49.82
CA ASP A 50 9.34 1.12 48.91
C ASP A 50 9.81 0.95 47.44
N PRO A 51 9.07 0.20 46.61
CA PRO A 51 9.44 -0.02 45.22
C PRO A 51 9.51 1.24 44.35
N THR A 52 8.81 2.30 44.71
CA THR A 52 8.85 3.57 43.97
C THR A 52 10.26 4.17 43.96
N ARG A 53 11.03 3.97 45.04
CA ARG A 53 12.43 4.41 45.13
C ARG A 53 13.33 3.80 44.06
N LEU A 54 13.04 2.59 43.59
CA LEU A 54 13.79 1.96 42.50
C LEU A 54 13.58 2.73 41.19
N VAL A 55 12.33 3.08 40.90
CA VAL A 55 11.96 3.84 39.71
C VAL A 55 12.56 5.25 39.76
N GLU A 56 12.41 5.94 40.89
CA GLU A 56 12.98 7.28 41.11
C GLU A 56 14.50 7.29 40.94
N THR A 57 15.19 6.24 41.42
CA THR A 57 16.64 6.11 41.27
C THR A 57 17.04 6.07 39.80
N VAL A 58 16.35 5.28 38.97
CA VAL A 58 16.65 5.19 37.54
C VAL A 58 16.27 6.47 36.79
N VAL A 59 15.14 7.09 37.15
CA VAL A 59 14.68 8.36 36.56
C VAL A 59 15.64 9.52 36.88
N SER A 60 16.19 9.56 38.09
CA SER A 60 17.18 10.58 38.51
C SER A 60 18.46 10.57 37.65
N LEU A 61 18.75 9.44 36.97
CA LEU A 61 19.89 9.31 36.06
C LEU A 61 19.57 9.73 34.62
N GLY A 62 18.32 10.10 34.31
CA GLY A 62 17.87 10.52 32.99
C GLY A 62 17.30 9.39 32.12
N TYR A 63 17.00 8.22 32.69
CA TYR A 63 16.40 7.08 31.99
C TYR A 63 14.90 6.94 32.33
N GLY A 64 14.11 6.38 31.44
CA GLY A 64 12.74 5.99 31.78
C GLY A 64 12.74 4.69 32.59
N ALA A 65 11.89 4.57 33.61
CA ALA A 65 11.74 3.32 34.36
C ALA A 65 10.29 3.09 34.81
N ARG A 66 9.87 1.82 34.83
CA ARG A 66 8.61 1.38 35.44
C ARG A 66 8.78 0.00 36.07
N LEU A 67 8.07 -0.26 37.17
CA LEU A 67 7.99 -1.60 37.76
C LEU A 67 7.20 -2.53 36.85
N VAL A 68 7.68 -3.76 36.73
CA VAL A 68 7.02 -4.86 36.03
C VAL A 68 6.62 -5.86 37.10
N GLU A 69 5.32 -6.11 37.25
CA GLU A 69 4.83 -7.16 38.13
C GLU A 69 5.30 -8.53 37.59
N ALA A 70 5.64 -9.45 38.50
CA ALA A 70 6.17 -10.76 38.12
C ALA A 70 5.16 -11.50 37.22
N GLU A 71 5.56 -11.79 35.99
CA GLU A 71 4.84 -12.74 35.12
C GLU A 71 4.83 -14.11 35.81
N THR A 72 3.67 -14.52 36.31
CA THR A 72 3.39 -15.92 36.63
C THR A 72 3.47 -16.73 35.32
N PRO A 73 4.27 -17.81 35.25
CA PRO A 73 4.19 -18.74 34.14
C PRO A 73 2.86 -19.49 34.27
N GLY A 74 1.91 -19.12 33.42
CA GLY A 74 0.51 -19.52 33.51
C GLY A 74 -0.37 -18.33 33.88
N HIS A 75 -0.70 -17.51 32.88
CA HIS A 75 -1.89 -16.68 32.93
C HIS A 75 -2.66 -16.93 31.64
N GLU A 76 -3.71 -17.72 31.78
CA GLU A 76 -4.96 -17.47 31.06
C GLU A 76 -5.15 -15.95 31.02
N ALA A 77 -5.46 -15.43 29.82
CA ALA A 77 -5.78 -14.03 29.63
C ALA A 77 -6.77 -13.61 30.73
N ALA A 78 -6.33 -12.70 31.61
CA ALA A 78 -7.18 -12.16 32.66
C ALA A 78 -8.47 -11.65 31.98
N GLY A 79 -9.59 -12.29 32.31
CA GLY A 79 -10.90 -12.00 31.78
C GLY A 79 -11.27 -10.54 32.02
N GLY A 80 -11.12 -9.72 30.98
CA GLY A 80 -12.00 -8.57 30.80
C GLY A 80 -13.25 -9.05 30.08
N ASP A 81 -14.43 -8.63 30.50
CA ASP A 81 -15.76 -8.94 29.93
C ASP A 81 -15.96 -8.48 28.45
N GLY A 82 -14.88 -8.14 27.73
CA GLY A 82 -14.93 -7.66 26.35
C GLY A 82 -14.63 -8.75 25.33
N LEU A 83 -15.34 -8.69 24.19
CA LEU A 83 -15.14 -9.56 23.03
C LEU A 83 -13.65 -9.65 22.63
N HIS A 84 -13.12 -10.85 22.47
CA HIS A 84 -11.76 -11.08 22.00
C HIS A 84 -11.72 -11.25 20.49
N ILE A 85 -10.99 -10.36 19.82
CA ILE A 85 -10.79 -10.40 18.37
C ILE A 85 -9.33 -10.72 18.05
N ALA A 86 -9.09 -11.78 17.27
CA ALA A 86 -7.78 -12.05 16.68
C ALA A 86 -7.70 -11.46 15.27
N ILE A 87 -6.61 -10.75 14.96
CA ILE A 87 -6.38 -10.13 13.65
C ILE A 87 -5.06 -10.63 13.09
N VAL A 88 -5.08 -11.27 11.92
CA VAL A 88 -3.88 -11.79 11.25
C VAL A 88 -3.39 -10.81 10.20
N GLY A 89 -2.19 -10.28 10.39
CA GLY A 89 -1.53 -9.25 9.58
C GLY A 89 -1.45 -7.91 10.31
N SER A 90 -0.55 -7.04 9.86
CA SER A 90 -0.35 -5.69 10.42
C SER A 90 -0.42 -4.57 9.37
N GLY A 91 -1.07 -4.82 8.24
CA GLY A 91 -1.32 -3.81 7.21
C GLY A 91 -2.44 -2.83 7.57
N SER A 92 -2.84 -1.97 6.62
CA SER A 92 -3.85 -0.93 6.86
C SER A 92 -5.23 -1.49 7.22
N ALA A 93 -5.66 -2.60 6.62
CA ALA A 93 -6.90 -3.29 7.03
C ALA A 93 -6.84 -3.74 8.49
N ALA A 94 -5.73 -4.35 8.89
CA ALA A 94 -5.54 -4.87 10.24
C ALA A 94 -5.50 -3.77 11.30
N PHE A 95 -4.73 -2.69 11.07
CA PHE A 95 -4.61 -1.60 12.05
C PHE A 95 -5.89 -0.80 12.19
N THR A 96 -6.57 -0.48 11.09
CA THR A 96 -7.86 0.22 11.17
C THR A 96 -8.92 -0.63 11.88
N ALA A 97 -8.94 -1.94 11.64
CA ALA A 97 -9.81 -2.86 12.37
C ALA A 97 -9.45 -2.92 13.86
N ALA A 98 -8.16 -3.03 14.20
CA ALA A 98 -7.71 -3.12 15.59
C ALA A 98 -8.10 -1.89 16.41
N LEU A 99 -7.88 -0.68 15.87
CA LEU A 99 -8.27 0.57 16.52
C LEU A 99 -9.78 0.66 16.69
N GLN A 100 -10.54 0.43 15.62
CA GLN A 100 -12.00 0.47 15.64
C GLN A 100 -12.61 -0.55 16.60
N ALA A 101 -12.00 -1.74 16.71
CA ALA A 101 -12.43 -2.78 17.64
C ALA A 101 -12.22 -2.36 19.10
N VAL A 102 -11.04 -1.79 19.42
CA VAL A 102 -10.75 -1.29 20.77
C VAL A 102 -11.63 -0.10 21.15
N GLU A 103 -11.89 0.83 20.22
CA GLU A 103 -12.85 1.92 20.43
C GLU A 103 -14.26 1.42 20.76
N ARG A 104 -14.58 0.19 20.33
CA ARG A 104 -15.86 -0.49 20.61
C ARG A 104 -15.80 -1.47 21.78
N GLY A 105 -14.74 -1.42 22.57
CA GLY A 105 -14.61 -2.18 23.82
C GLY A 105 -14.11 -3.62 23.66
N ALA A 106 -13.65 -4.02 22.48
CA ALA A 106 -13.04 -5.34 22.28
C ALA A 106 -11.58 -5.36 22.75
N ARG A 107 -11.11 -6.54 23.16
CA ARG A 107 -9.67 -6.83 23.31
C ARG A 107 -9.15 -7.42 22.02
N VAL A 108 -8.02 -6.94 21.51
CA VAL A 108 -7.46 -7.36 20.23
C VAL A 108 -6.14 -8.08 20.41
N THR A 109 -5.99 -9.23 19.77
CA THR A 109 -4.68 -9.86 19.52
C THR A 109 -4.32 -9.69 18.05
N LEU A 110 -3.35 -8.81 17.77
CA LEU A 110 -2.82 -8.57 16.43
C LEU A 110 -1.63 -9.52 16.19
N ILE A 111 -1.61 -10.25 15.08
CA ILE A 111 -0.61 -11.28 14.80
C ILE A 111 0.17 -10.91 13.54
N GLU A 112 1.48 -10.74 13.64
CA GLU A 112 2.34 -10.38 12.50
C GLU A 112 3.50 -11.39 12.33
N GLY A 113 3.59 -12.00 11.15
CA GLY A 113 4.61 -12.99 10.84
C GLY A 113 5.99 -12.38 10.56
N GLU A 114 6.01 -11.16 10.03
CA GLU A 114 7.23 -10.42 9.73
C GLU A 114 7.78 -9.68 10.96
N ALA A 115 9.08 -9.36 10.90
CA ALA A 115 9.69 -8.49 11.91
C ALA A 115 9.21 -7.04 11.80
N ARG A 116 8.90 -6.58 10.58
CA ARG A 116 8.47 -5.21 10.29
C ARG A 116 6.96 -5.11 10.24
N ILE A 117 6.37 -4.33 11.15
CA ILE A 117 4.93 -4.07 11.16
C ILE A 117 4.52 -3.02 10.11
N GLY A 118 3.23 -2.91 9.82
CA GLY A 118 2.66 -1.93 8.89
C GLY A 118 2.39 -2.48 7.49
N GLY A 119 2.76 -3.74 7.25
CA GLY A 119 2.50 -4.45 5.99
C GLY A 119 3.12 -3.78 4.76
N THR A 120 2.44 -3.91 3.61
CA THR A 120 2.98 -3.53 2.30
C THR A 120 3.08 -2.01 2.11
N CYS A 121 2.01 -1.25 2.33
CA CYS A 121 1.90 0.12 1.79
C CYS A 121 2.95 1.09 2.35
N VAL A 122 3.27 1.02 3.65
CA VAL A 122 4.29 1.89 4.25
C VAL A 122 5.71 1.40 3.98
N ASN A 123 5.94 0.07 3.98
CA ASN A 123 7.30 -0.48 3.94
C ASN A 123 7.85 -0.70 2.52
N ILE A 124 7.04 -1.26 1.63
CA ILE A 124 7.49 -1.82 0.33
C ILE A 124 6.50 -1.56 -0.81
N GLY A 125 5.60 -0.59 -0.63
CA GLY A 125 4.50 -0.30 -1.54
C GLY A 125 4.35 1.20 -1.81
N CYS A 126 3.19 1.76 -1.45
CA CYS A 126 2.78 3.11 -1.79
C CYS A 126 3.81 4.18 -1.39
N VAL A 127 4.22 4.22 -0.11
CA VAL A 127 5.11 5.28 0.40
C VAL A 127 6.45 5.30 -0.34
N PRO A 128 7.25 4.21 -0.36
CA PRO A 128 8.55 4.23 -1.04
C PRO A 128 8.44 4.45 -2.55
N SER A 129 7.44 3.86 -3.22
CA SER A 129 7.26 4.05 -4.67
C SER A 129 6.92 5.49 -5.02
N LYS A 130 6.01 6.15 -4.28
CA LYS A 130 5.60 7.53 -4.60
C LYS A 130 6.72 8.54 -4.30
N ILE A 131 7.58 8.25 -3.33
CA ILE A 131 8.82 9.02 -3.10
C ILE A 131 9.78 8.87 -4.28
N LEU A 132 10.01 7.65 -4.77
CA LEU A 132 10.90 7.38 -5.90
C LEU A 132 10.38 8.04 -7.18
N ILE A 133 9.09 7.89 -7.48
CA ILE A 133 8.42 8.51 -8.63
C ILE A 133 8.58 10.03 -8.59
N ARG A 134 8.41 10.66 -7.40
CA ARG A 134 8.60 12.11 -7.29
C ARG A 134 10.03 12.54 -7.58
N ALA A 135 11.03 11.81 -7.09
CA ALA A 135 12.43 12.09 -7.40
C ALA A 135 12.71 11.95 -8.91
N ALA A 136 12.14 10.91 -9.54
CA ALA A 136 12.25 10.67 -10.97
C ALA A 136 11.59 11.77 -11.82
N GLN A 137 10.40 12.25 -11.41
CA GLN A 137 9.73 13.39 -12.05
C GLN A 137 10.59 14.66 -12.01
N LEU A 138 11.21 14.95 -10.87
CA LEU A 138 12.10 16.12 -10.74
C LEU A 138 13.35 15.98 -11.63
N ALA A 139 13.95 14.79 -11.68
CA ALA A 139 15.09 14.53 -12.56
C ALA A 139 14.73 14.72 -14.03
N HIS A 140 13.55 14.24 -14.45
CA HIS A 140 13.04 14.39 -15.80
C HIS A 140 12.78 15.85 -16.16
N LEU A 141 12.08 16.62 -15.31
CA LEU A 141 11.79 18.04 -15.56
C LEU A 141 13.05 18.90 -15.63
N GLN A 142 14.09 18.56 -14.87
CA GLN A 142 15.37 19.25 -14.93
C GLN A 142 16.11 18.96 -16.26
N ALA A 143 15.97 17.74 -16.79
CA ALA A 143 16.56 17.33 -18.05
C ALA A 143 15.74 17.78 -19.28
N HIS A 144 14.42 17.96 -19.14
CA HIS A 144 13.50 18.25 -20.24
C HIS A 144 12.49 19.34 -19.84
N PRO A 145 12.96 20.59 -19.59
CA PRO A 145 12.04 21.68 -19.30
C PRO A 145 11.14 21.97 -20.52
N PRO A 146 9.83 22.20 -20.34
CA PRO A 146 8.92 22.44 -21.46
C PRO A 146 8.98 23.89 -22.01
N PHE A 147 9.92 24.72 -21.53
CA PHE A 147 10.04 26.12 -21.89
C PHE A 147 11.41 26.41 -22.53
N ASP A 148 11.41 26.96 -23.74
CA ASP A 148 12.63 27.28 -24.52
C ASP A 148 13.62 28.20 -23.79
N GLY A 149 13.12 29.04 -22.88
CA GLY A 149 13.94 29.96 -22.09
C GLY A 149 14.70 29.31 -20.93
N ILE A 150 14.49 28.02 -20.66
CA ILE A 150 15.14 27.29 -19.58
C ILE A 150 16.03 26.21 -20.20
N ALA A 151 17.34 26.32 -19.99
CA ALA A 151 18.28 25.34 -20.51
C ALA A 151 18.11 23.97 -19.81
N PRO A 152 18.05 22.86 -20.56
CA PRO A 152 18.18 21.50 -20.03
C PRO A 152 19.43 21.33 -19.16
N CYS A 153 19.28 20.74 -17.99
CA CYS A 153 20.41 20.44 -17.09
C CYS A 153 20.24 19.05 -16.46
N PRO A 154 20.55 17.95 -17.18
CA PRO A 154 20.40 16.60 -16.66
C PRO A 154 21.16 16.41 -15.32
N PRO A 155 20.49 16.02 -14.23
CA PRO A 155 21.14 15.89 -12.94
C PRO A 155 21.97 14.61 -12.84
N ARG A 156 23.04 14.67 -12.05
CA ARG A 156 23.74 13.47 -11.59
C ARG A 156 22.91 12.82 -10.47
N ILE A 157 22.50 11.57 -10.69
CA ILE A 157 21.70 10.81 -9.71
C ILE A 157 22.59 10.11 -8.69
N ASP A 158 22.42 10.45 -7.40
CA ASP A 158 22.96 9.69 -6.25
C ASP A 158 21.85 8.79 -5.70
N ARG A 159 21.71 7.59 -6.27
CA ARG A 159 20.68 6.64 -5.84
C ARG A 159 20.84 6.20 -4.37
N PRO A 160 22.05 5.95 -3.83
CA PRO A 160 22.21 5.68 -2.40
C PRO A 160 21.67 6.81 -1.50
N ALA A 161 21.86 8.08 -1.85
CA ALA A 161 21.30 9.19 -1.09
C ALA A 161 19.76 9.23 -1.17
N LEU A 162 19.18 9.06 -2.36
CA LEU A 162 17.72 8.96 -2.54
C LEU A 162 17.13 7.81 -1.74
N LEU A 163 17.79 6.64 -1.73
CA LEU A 163 17.35 5.48 -0.97
C LEU A 163 17.39 5.76 0.55
N ARG A 164 18.46 6.37 1.07
CA ARG A 164 18.53 6.76 2.49
C ARG A 164 17.39 7.70 2.88
N GLN A 165 17.09 8.71 2.05
CA GLN A 165 15.99 9.65 2.30
C GLN A 165 14.63 8.94 2.27
N GLN A 166 14.41 8.05 1.30
CA GLN A 166 13.21 7.23 1.17
C GLN A 166 13.00 6.36 2.41
N GLN A 167 14.04 5.62 2.83
CA GLN A 167 13.96 4.70 3.98
C GLN A 167 13.76 5.45 5.30
N ALA A 168 14.37 6.63 5.47
CA ALA A 168 14.13 7.47 6.64
C ALA A 168 12.64 7.86 6.76
N ARG A 169 12.01 8.26 5.64
CA ARG A 169 10.59 8.60 5.63
C ARG A 169 9.69 7.39 5.87
N VAL A 170 10.04 6.23 5.31
CA VAL A 170 9.34 4.96 5.56
C VAL A 170 9.39 4.60 7.04
N GLN A 171 10.56 4.68 7.67
CA GLN A 171 10.74 4.38 9.09
C GLN A 171 9.95 5.36 9.97
N GLU A 172 10.02 6.65 9.69
CA GLU A 172 9.26 7.68 10.43
C GLU A 172 7.75 7.42 10.36
N LEU A 173 7.22 7.14 9.17
CA LEU A 173 5.79 6.88 8.98
C LEU A 173 5.37 5.56 9.61
N ARG A 174 6.18 4.50 9.51
CA ARG A 174 5.91 3.24 10.20
C ARG A 174 5.83 3.46 11.71
N HIS A 175 6.81 4.16 12.27
CA HIS A 175 6.83 4.45 13.69
C HIS A 175 5.60 5.27 14.13
N ALA A 176 5.32 6.38 13.42
CA ALA A 176 4.26 7.30 13.81
C ALA A 176 2.83 6.77 13.57
N LYS A 177 2.62 5.95 12.54
CA LYS A 177 1.29 5.51 12.10
C LYS A 177 0.97 4.04 12.41
N TYR A 178 1.92 3.28 12.95
CA TYR A 178 1.74 1.87 13.28
C TYR A 178 2.33 1.55 14.67
N GLU A 179 3.64 1.70 14.86
CA GLU A 179 4.31 1.25 16.10
C GLU A 179 3.80 2.01 17.33
N ARG A 180 3.74 3.35 17.25
CA ARG A 180 3.23 4.20 18.34
C ARG A 180 1.77 3.92 18.70
N LEU A 181 0.96 3.44 17.74
CA LEU A 181 -0.44 3.14 17.99
C LEU A 181 -0.60 1.91 18.90
N LEU A 182 0.34 0.97 18.86
CA LEU A 182 0.36 -0.17 19.77
C LEU A 182 0.69 0.28 21.20
N GLU A 183 1.59 1.26 21.34
CA GLU A 183 1.96 1.83 22.66
C GLU A 183 0.79 2.61 23.28
N SER A 184 0.03 3.34 22.47
CA SER A 184 -1.05 4.21 22.94
C SER A 184 -2.40 3.49 23.15
N HIS A 185 -2.54 2.23 22.72
CA HIS A 185 -3.77 1.46 22.82
C HIS A 185 -3.53 0.13 23.55
N PRO A 186 -3.58 0.10 24.89
CA PRO A 186 -3.31 -1.11 25.67
C PRO A 186 -4.29 -2.26 25.37
N GLY A 187 -5.45 -1.98 24.75
CA GLY A 187 -6.39 -3.00 24.28
C GLY A 187 -5.89 -3.83 23.07
N ILE A 188 -4.76 -3.45 22.45
CA ILE A 188 -4.15 -4.17 21.32
C ILE A 188 -2.88 -4.87 21.80
N HIS A 189 -2.82 -6.19 21.64
CA HIS A 189 -1.66 -7.00 21.99
C HIS A 189 -1.04 -7.58 20.73
N LEU A 190 0.20 -7.20 20.42
CA LEU A 190 0.93 -7.71 19.26
C LEU A 190 1.62 -9.04 19.61
N VAL A 191 1.38 -10.05 18.78
CA VAL A 191 2.07 -11.33 18.77
C VAL A 191 2.87 -11.43 17.48
N HIS A 192 4.17 -11.71 17.60
CA HIS A 192 4.99 -12.02 16.43
C HIS A 192 4.94 -13.52 16.13
N GLY A 193 4.58 -13.88 14.91
CA GLY A 193 4.56 -15.25 14.43
C GLY A 193 3.59 -15.46 13.28
N TRP A 194 3.74 -16.60 12.61
CA TRP A 194 2.89 -17.01 11.49
C TRP A 194 1.67 -17.75 12.01
N ALA A 195 0.48 -17.20 11.77
CA ALA A 195 -0.78 -17.80 12.14
C ALA A 195 -1.26 -18.81 11.08
N ARG A 196 -1.94 -19.86 11.54
CA ARG A 196 -2.76 -20.77 10.73
C ARG A 196 -3.93 -21.29 11.59
N PHE A 197 -5.02 -21.70 10.96
CA PHE A 197 -6.13 -22.32 11.68
C PHE A 197 -5.73 -23.68 12.24
N ALA A 198 -6.05 -23.89 13.52
CA ALA A 198 -6.06 -25.21 14.15
C ALA A 198 -7.39 -25.92 13.85
N ASP A 199 -8.46 -25.14 14.00
CA ASP A 199 -9.87 -25.46 13.82
C ASP A 199 -10.64 -24.13 13.61
N PRO A 200 -11.98 -24.11 13.50
CA PRO A 200 -12.72 -22.89 13.21
C PRO A 200 -12.53 -21.73 14.20
N HIS A 201 -12.18 -21.97 15.47
CA HIS A 201 -12.10 -20.93 16.51
C HIS A 201 -10.69 -20.66 17.04
N ARG A 202 -9.72 -21.52 16.72
CA ARG A 202 -8.35 -21.43 17.25
C ARG A 202 -7.31 -21.25 16.16
N LEU A 203 -6.37 -20.34 16.42
CA LEU A 203 -5.19 -20.11 15.58
C LEU A 203 -3.95 -20.66 16.29
N HIS A 204 -3.14 -21.44 15.55
CA HIS A 204 -1.77 -21.72 15.95
C HIS A 204 -0.85 -20.63 15.40
N VAL A 205 -0.10 -19.96 16.28
CA VAL A 205 0.87 -18.93 15.91
C VAL A 205 2.27 -19.44 16.22
N ARG A 206 3.14 -19.48 15.20
CA ARG A 206 4.50 -20.01 15.33
C ARG A 206 5.56 -18.94 15.05
N ARG A 207 6.56 -18.85 15.94
CA ARG A 207 7.77 -18.05 15.75
C ARG A 207 9.00 -18.91 16.06
N GLY A 208 9.68 -19.37 15.01
CA GLY A 208 10.78 -20.32 15.18
C GLY A 208 10.31 -21.64 15.78
N ALA A 209 10.85 -21.99 16.95
CA ALA A 209 10.46 -23.18 17.72
C ALA A 209 9.29 -22.93 18.69
N GLU A 210 8.98 -21.66 18.99
CA GLU A 210 7.87 -21.29 19.86
C GLU A 210 6.55 -21.38 19.10
N ALA A 211 5.53 -21.94 19.75
CA ALA A 211 4.17 -22.01 19.25
C ALA A 211 3.20 -21.65 20.37
N ILE A 212 2.21 -20.83 20.06
CA ILE A 212 1.11 -20.51 20.96
C ILE A 212 -0.21 -20.75 20.26
N GLU A 213 -1.24 -21.08 21.03
CA GLU A 213 -2.62 -21.14 20.56
C GLU A 213 -3.36 -19.88 20.98
N ILE A 214 -4.18 -19.37 20.07
CA ILE A 214 -5.05 -18.21 20.31
C ILE A 214 -6.46 -18.62 19.95
N GLU A 215 -7.30 -18.75 20.96
CA GLU A 215 -8.75 -18.84 20.82
C GLU A 215 -9.32 -17.41 20.82
N ALA A 216 -10.28 -17.12 19.94
CA ALA A 216 -10.90 -15.81 19.85
C ALA A 216 -12.39 -15.91 19.48
N ASP A 217 -13.19 -14.95 19.93
CA ASP A 217 -14.62 -14.88 19.61
C ASP A 217 -14.85 -14.52 18.14
N ARG A 218 -13.98 -13.67 17.59
CA ARG A 218 -13.99 -13.26 16.17
C ARG A 218 -12.58 -13.24 15.61
N ILE A 219 -12.46 -13.55 14.33
CA ILE A 219 -11.17 -13.55 13.62
C ILE A 219 -11.26 -12.66 12.38
N LEU A 220 -10.28 -11.78 12.18
CA LEU A 220 -10.10 -11.02 10.95
C LEU A 220 -8.82 -11.47 10.23
N LEU A 221 -8.96 -11.92 8.99
CA LEU A 221 -7.87 -12.24 8.10
C LEU A 221 -7.52 -11.01 7.23
N ALA A 222 -6.38 -10.39 7.50
CA ALA A 222 -5.89 -9.19 6.82
C ALA A 222 -4.45 -9.38 6.33
N THR A 223 -4.15 -10.57 5.81
CA THR A 223 -2.80 -11.05 5.45
C THR A 223 -2.22 -10.42 4.17
N GLY A 224 -3.03 -9.64 3.45
CA GLY A 224 -2.62 -8.96 2.23
C GLY A 224 -2.23 -9.92 1.11
N ALA A 225 -1.30 -9.49 0.27
CA ALA A 225 -0.82 -10.23 -0.89
C ALA A 225 0.71 -10.09 -1.07
N ARG A 226 1.27 -10.92 -1.92
CA ARG A 226 2.69 -10.89 -2.34
C ARG A 226 2.82 -10.83 -3.86
N PRO A 227 3.97 -10.38 -4.42
CA PRO A 227 4.20 -10.43 -5.85
C PRO A 227 3.96 -11.83 -6.42
N ALA A 228 3.23 -11.92 -7.54
CA ALA A 228 3.04 -13.18 -8.26
C ALA A 228 4.27 -13.43 -9.14
N ILE A 229 4.85 -14.62 -9.01
CA ILE A 229 5.99 -15.05 -9.82
C ILE A 229 5.46 -16.05 -10.85
N PRO A 230 5.54 -15.74 -12.15
CA PRO A 230 5.06 -16.64 -13.19
C PRO A 230 5.98 -17.86 -13.29
N ASP A 231 5.40 -19.00 -13.66
CA ASP A 231 6.15 -20.24 -13.91
C ASP A 231 6.85 -20.17 -15.28
N ILE A 232 7.95 -19.41 -15.32
CA ILE A 232 8.82 -19.25 -16.49
C ILE A 232 10.10 -20.06 -16.22
N PRO A 233 10.47 -20.99 -17.11
CA PRO A 233 11.70 -21.78 -16.96
C PRO A 233 12.93 -20.92 -16.69
N GLY A 234 13.65 -21.25 -15.61
CA GLY A 234 14.89 -20.58 -15.19
C GLY A 234 14.71 -19.29 -14.40
N LEU A 235 13.49 -18.72 -14.31
CA LEU A 235 13.26 -17.46 -13.60
C LEU A 235 13.50 -17.60 -12.10
N ALA A 236 12.99 -18.66 -11.48
CA ALA A 236 13.05 -18.86 -10.02
C ALA A 236 14.50 -18.94 -9.50
N GLU A 237 15.44 -19.37 -10.34
CA GLU A 237 16.86 -19.53 -10.04
C GLU A 237 17.69 -18.25 -10.29
N THR A 238 17.06 -17.18 -10.78
CA THR A 238 17.74 -15.90 -11.07
C THR A 238 17.57 -14.89 -9.93
N PRO A 239 18.46 -13.89 -9.81
CA PRO A 239 18.33 -12.82 -8.82
C PRO A 239 17.34 -11.73 -9.27
N TYR A 240 16.17 -12.13 -9.79
CA TYR A 240 15.14 -11.19 -10.25
C TYR A 240 14.67 -10.30 -9.10
N TRP A 241 14.17 -9.13 -9.45
CA TRP A 241 13.52 -8.21 -8.52
C TRP A 241 12.02 -8.38 -8.57
N THR A 242 11.37 -8.26 -7.43
CA THR A 242 9.98 -7.80 -7.37
C THR A 242 9.97 -6.29 -7.13
N SER A 243 8.80 -5.70 -6.92
CA SER A 243 8.71 -4.30 -6.50
C SER A 243 9.50 -4.01 -5.23
N THR A 244 9.63 -4.99 -4.33
CA THR A 244 10.36 -4.83 -3.06
C THR A 244 11.85 -4.58 -3.31
N GLU A 245 12.50 -5.44 -4.09
CA GLU A 245 13.93 -5.35 -4.38
C GLU A 245 14.24 -4.12 -5.23
N ALA A 246 13.38 -3.79 -6.20
CA ALA A 246 13.50 -2.57 -6.98
C ALA A 246 13.49 -1.32 -6.08
N LEU A 247 12.50 -1.20 -5.19
CA LEU A 247 12.41 -0.05 -4.27
C LEU A 247 13.57 0.02 -3.26
N ALA A 248 14.17 -1.12 -2.93
CA ALA A 248 15.28 -1.24 -2.00
C ALA A 248 16.66 -1.11 -2.67
N SER A 249 16.74 -1.13 -4.00
CA SER A 249 18.01 -1.06 -4.72
C SER A 249 18.71 0.29 -4.53
N ASP A 250 19.99 0.23 -4.21
CA ASP A 250 20.89 1.38 -4.07
C ASP A 250 21.58 1.77 -5.39
N ARG A 251 21.26 1.07 -6.49
CA ARG A 251 21.84 1.29 -7.83
C ARG A 251 20.74 1.52 -8.86
N ILE A 252 21.09 2.29 -9.89
CA ILE A 252 20.31 2.38 -11.14
C ILE A 252 20.98 1.42 -12.14
N PRO A 253 20.30 0.35 -12.58
CA PRO A 253 20.84 -0.54 -13.61
C PRO A 253 20.94 0.21 -14.95
N GLU A 254 21.92 -0.15 -15.78
CA GLU A 254 22.03 0.45 -17.12
C GLU A 254 20.82 0.06 -17.98
N HIS A 255 20.40 -1.20 -17.92
CA HIS A 255 19.18 -1.69 -18.57
C HIS A 255 18.31 -2.51 -17.60
N LEU A 256 17.09 -2.02 -17.38
CA LEU A 256 16.04 -2.72 -16.65
C LEU A 256 15.05 -3.37 -17.63
N VAL A 257 14.94 -4.69 -17.58
CA VAL A 257 13.86 -5.43 -18.26
C VAL A 257 12.72 -5.66 -17.27
N ILE A 258 11.47 -5.47 -17.68
CA ILE A 258 10.29 -5.60 -16.82
C ILE A 258 9.32 -6.60 -17.44
N LEU A 259 8.89 -7.59 -16.65
CA LEU A 259 7.81 -8.51 -17.03
C LEU A 259 6.49 -8.02 -16.42
N GLY A 260 5.52 -7.73 -17.27
CA GLY A 260 4.22 -7.13 -16.94
C GLY A 260 4.13 -5.66 -17.36
N GLY A 261 2.93 -5.22 -17.71
CA GLY A 261 2.59 -3.90 -18.27
C GLY A 261 1.40 -3.25 -17.56
N SER A 262 1.29 -3.47 -16.24
CA SER A 262 0.28 -2.88 -15.37
C SER A 262 0.89 -1.90 -14.37
N VAL A 263 0.08 -1.40 -13.42
CA VAL A 263 0.40 -0.30 -12.48
C VAL A 263 1.83 -0.33 -11.92
N VAL A 264 2.22 -1.42 -11.27
CA VAL A 264 3.56 -1.54 -10.63
C VAL A 264 4.68 -1.49 -11.67
N ALA A 265 4.50 -2.15 -12.81
CA ALA A 265 5.49 -2.20 -13.87
C ALA A 265 5.72 -0.82 -14.49
N LEU A 266 4.63 -0.08 -14.77
CA LEU A 266 4.70 1.21 -15.45
C LEU A 266 5.19 2.32 -14.51
N GLU A 267 4.71 2.35 -13.26
CA GLU A 267 5.19 3.32 -12.26
C GLU A 267 6.69 3.17 -12.01
N LEU A 268 7.16 1.96 -11.73
CA LEU A 268 8.59 1.72 -11.47
C LEU A 268 9.40 1.84 -12.75
N GLY A 269 8.88 1.36 -13.89
CA GLY A 269 9.55 1.46 -15.18
C GLY A 269 9.84 2.89 -15.58
N GLN A 270 8.84 3.78 -15.51
CA GLN A 270 9.06 5.18 -15.83
C GLN A 270 9.97 5.87 -14.79
N ALA A 271 9.86 5.50 -13.51
CA ALA A 271 10.77 6.04 -12.50
C ALA A 271 12.23 5.67 -12.77
N TYR A 272 12.53 4.41 -13.13
CA TYR A 272 13.87 3.99 -13.49
C TYR A 272 14.36 4.58 -14.81
N LEU A 273 13.48 4.71 -15.81
CA LEU A 273 13.78 5.39 -17.08
C LEU A 273 14.30 6.81 -16.81
N ARG A 274 13.54 7.58 -16.03
CA ARG A 274 13.85 8.97 -15.68
C ARG A 274 15.06 9.14 -14.76
N LEU A 275 15.43 8.09 -14.03
CA LEU A 275 16.64 8.07 -13.19
C LEU A 275 17.89 7.57 -13.95
N GLY A 276 17.74 7.19 -15.22
CA GLY A 276 18.85 6.93 -16.14
C GLY A 276 18.97 5.51 -16.68
N SER A 277 18.05 4.60 -16.35
CA SER A 277 18.02 3.26 -16.96
C SER A 277 17.47 3.32 -18.38
N ARG A 278 18.02 2.52 -19.30
CA ARG A 278 17.23 2.01 -20.44
C ARG A 278 16.17 1.07 -19.89
N VAL A 279 14.93 1.16 -20.37
CA VAL A 279 13.83 0.32 -19.87
C VAL A 279 13.14 -0.42 -21.01
N THR A 280 12.96 -1.73 -20.86
CA THR A 280 12.15 -2.56 -21.76
C THR A 280 11.05 -3.25 -20.99
N VAL A 281 9.79 -3.01 -21.35
CA VAL A 281 8.60 -3.67 -20.79
C VAL A 281 8.16 -4.80 -21.71
N VAL A 282 7.95 -5.99 -21.16
CA VAL A 282 7.42 -7.16 -21.85
C VAL A 282 6.07 -7.51 -21.23
N GLU A 283 4.99 -7.31 -21.98
CA GLU A 283 3.62 -7.60 -21.58
C GLU A 283 3.04 -8.72 -22.45
N LEU A 284 2.49 -9.73 -21.80
CA LEU A 284 1.85 -10.87 -22.45
C LEU A 284 0.56 -10.45 -23.17
N MET A 285 -0.19 -9.54 -22.57
CA MET A 285 -1.45 -9.02 -23.11
C MET A 285 -1.21 -8.08 -24.30
N PRO A 286 -2.18 -7.91 -25.21
CA PRO A 286 -2.00 -7.08 -26.41
C PRO A 286 -1.80 -5.58 -26.15
N ARG A 287 -2.01 -5.11 -24.91
CA ARG A 287 -1.94 -3.70 -24.54
C ARG A 287 -1.54 -3.53 -23.07
N LEU A 288 -1.00 -2.36 -22.75
CA LEU A 288 -0.78 -1.92 -21.37
C LEU A 288 -2.11 -1.69 -20.64
N LEU A 289 -2.06 -1.73 -19.31
CA LEU A 289 -3.24 -1.56 -18.44
C LEU A 289 -4.46 -2.36 -18.95
N PRO A 290 -4.33 -3.68 -19.20
CA PRO A 290 -5.32 -4.45 -19.95
C PRO A 290 -6.71 -4.53 -19.30
N ARG A 291 -6.84 -4.16 -18.02
CA ARG A 291 -8.10 -4.09 -17.26
C ARG A 291 -8.78 -2.72 -17.30
N GLN A 292 -8.14 -1.71 -17.88
CA GLN A 292 -8.68 -0.36 -18.03
C GLN A 292 -9.20 -0.17 -19.46
N ASP A 293 -9.84 0.98 -19.70
CA ASP A 293 -10.22 1.46 -21.03
C ASP A 293 -9.04 1.36 -22.00
N ALA A 294 -9.32 0.91 -23.23
CA ALA A 294 -8.29 0.64 -24.24
C ALA A 294 -7.48 1.91 -24.59
N ARG A 295 -8.16 3.07 -24.69
CA ARG A 295 -7.55 4.34 -25.05
C ARG A 295 -6.51 4.77 -24.03
N LEU A 296 -6.73 4.50 -22.73
CA LEU A 296 -5.75 4.77 -21.67
C LEU A 296 -4.46 3.99 -21.91
N GLY A 297 -4.57 2.67 -22.12
CA GLY A 297 -3.41 1.80 -22.32
C GLY A 297 -2.63 2.13 -23.61
N GLU A 298 -3.34 2.37 -24.70
CA GLU A 298 -2.75 2.69 -26.01
C GLU A 298 -2.07 4.06 -26.01
N THR A 299 -2.73 5.07 -25.45
CA THR A 299 -2.17 6.44 -25.39
C THR A 299 -0.98 6.49 -24.44
N LEU A 300 -1.06 5.85 -23.27
CA LEU A 300 0.06 5.79 -22.33
C LEU A 300 1.26 5.04 -22.93
N ALA A 301 1.04 3.94 -23.66
CA ALA A 301 2.12 3.22 -24.33
C ALA A 301 2.89 4.14 -25.27
N ARG A 302 2.18 4.85 -26.17
CA ARG A 302 2.79 5.81 -27.10
C ARG A 302 3.61 6.88 -26.37
N LEU A 303 3.06 7.48 -25.32
CA LEU A 303 3.74 8.55 -24.58
C LEU A 303 5.00 8.05 -23.85
N LEU A 304 4.97 6.81 -23.32
CA LEU A 304 6.13 6.20 -22.69
C LEU A 304 7.20 5.81 -23.73
N GLU A 305 6.79 5.38 -24.92
CA GLU A 305 7.70 5.13 -26.05
C GLU A 305 8.37 6.42 -26.57
N GLU A 306 7.62 7.52 -26.65
CA GLU A 306 8.15 8.85 -26.95
C GLU A 306 9.18 9.31 -25.91
N GLU A 307 9.05 8.90 -24.65
CA GLU A 307 10.04 9.14 -23.59
C GLU A 307 11.25 8.17 -23.64
N GLY A 308 11.26 7.20 -24.57
CA GLY A 308 12.36 6.27 -24.79
C GLY A 308 12.19 4.90 -24.12
N MET A 309 11.02 4.57 -23.57
CA MET A 309 10.72 3.22 -23.09
C MET A 309 10.49 2.27 -24.27
N GLN A 310 11.10 1.09 -24.26
CA GLN A 310 10.75 0.05 -25.24
C GLN A 310 9.59 -0.80 -24.69
N ILE A 311 8.51 -0.93 -25.44
CA ILE A 311 7.31 -1.65 -24.99
C ILE A 311 7.00 -2.79 -25.97
N LEU A 312 6.96 -4.02 -25.45
CA LEU A 312 6.70 -5.24 -26.20
C LEU A 312 5.42 -5.90 -25.67
N THR A 313 4.27 -5.54 -26.24
CA THR A 313 2.98 -6.15 -25.92
C THR A 313 2.73 -7.42 -26.73
N GLY A 314 1.75 -8.23 -26.32
CA GLY A 314 1.43 -9.50 -26.99
C GLY A 314 2.61 -10.49 -26.99
N THR A 315 3.60 -10.29 -26.13
CA THR A 315 4.89 -10.95 -26.22
C THR A 315 5.09 -11.90 -25.04
N ARG A 316 5.32 -13.19 -25.35
CA ARG A 316 5.54 -14.21 -24.32
C ARG A 316 7.02 -14.42 -24.03
N THR A 317 7.38 -14.38 -22.75
CA THR A 317 8.69 -14.85 -22.28
C THR A 317 8.70 -16.38 -22.17
N ARG A 318 9.68 -17.03 -22.79
CA ARG A 318 9.83 -18.49 -22.86
C ARG A 318 10.78 -19.05 -21.82
N ALA A 319 11.84 -18.32 -21.50
CA ALA A 319 12.80 -18.69 -20.46
C ALA A 319 13.55 -17.45 -19.99
N VAL A 320 14.10 -17.53 -18.78
CA VAL A 320 15.02 -16.53 -18.22
C VAL A 320 16.30 -17.24 -17.81
N ARG A 321 17.44 -16.59 -18.06
CA ARG A 321 18.75 -17.04 -17.60
C ARG A 321 19.50 -15.87 -16.98
N HIS A 322 20.43 -16.18 -16.08
CA HIS A 322 21.31 -15.19 -15.48
C HIS A 322 22.75 -15.73 -15.47
N GLY A 323 23.70 -14.89 -15.90
CA GLY A 323 25.11 -15.24 -16.00
C GLY A 323 26.02 -14.03 -15.80
N PRO A 324 27.32 -14.15 -16.16
CA PRO A 324 28.30 -13.06 -15.97
C PRO A 324 27.96 -11.76 -16.72
N GLU A 325 27.21 -11.85 -17.82
CA GLU A 325 26.76 -10.71 -18.64
C GLU A 325 25.37 -10.18 -18.22
N GLY A 326 24.84 -10.59 -17.07
CA GLY A 326 23.52 -10.21 -16.57
C GLY A 326 22.41 -11.16 -16.97
N PHE A 327 21.19 -10.64 -17.13
CA PHE A 327 20.00 -11.39 -17.54
C PHE A 327 19.96 -11.61 -19.05
N GLU A 328 19.54 -12.80 -19.45
CA GLU A 328 19.07 -13.11 -20.80
C GLU A 328 17.58 -13.52 -20.70
N VAL A 329 16.70 -12.71 -21.27
CA VAL A 329 15.26 -12.98 -21.36
C VAL A 329 14.97 -13.50 -22.76
N VAL A 330 14.60 -14.77 -22.86
CA VAL A 330 14.28 -15.43 -24.14
C VAL A 330 12.81 -15.21 -24.44
N LEU A 331 12.51 -14.44 -25.49
CA LEU A 331 11.17 -14.25 -26.02
C LEU A 331 10.90 -15.26 -27.13
N GLU A 332 9.72 -15.21 -27.75
CA GLU A 332 9.35 -16.09 -28.86
C GLU A 332 10.24 -15.88 -30.09
N ASP A 333 10.51 -14.63 -30.45
CA ASP A 333 11.19 -14.31 -31.72
C ASP A 333 12.66 -13.88 -31.56
N HIS A 334 13.03 -13.39 -30.37
CA HIS A 334 14.36 -12.84 -30.11
C HIS A 334 14.74 -12.92 -28.63
N ARG A 335 15.94 -12.41 -28.31
CA ARG A 335 16.50 -12.40 -26.95
C ARG A 335 16.73 -10.96 -26.51
N LEU A 336 16.41 -10.67 -25.26
CA LEU A 336 16.78 -9.41 -24.60
C LEU A 336 17.86 -9.67 -23.57
N ARG A 337 18.76 -8.70 -23.41
CA ARG A 337 19.74 -8.68 -22.32
C ARG A 337 19.43 -7.51 -21.39
N GLY A 338 19.76 -7.62 -20.11
CA GLY A 338 19.61 -6.53 -19.17
C GLY A 338 20.39 -6.78 -17.86
N ASP A 339 20.69 -5.71 -17.13
CA ASP A 339 21.42 -5.80 -15.87
C ASP A 339 20.52 -6.18 -14.69
N ALA A 340 19.24 -5.82 -14.79
CA ALA A 340 18.22 -6.17 -13.81
C ALA A 340 16.93 -6.61 -14.50
N LEU A 341 16.19 -7.50 -13.83
CA LEU A 341 14.89 -7.99 -14.25
C LEU A 341 13.87 -7.72 -13.15
N LEU A 342 12.85 -6.90 -13.42
CA LEU A 342 11.71 -6.70 -12.53
C LEU A 342 10.52 -7.56 -12.96
N VAL A 343 10.03 -8.41 -12.06
CA VAL A 343 8.81 -9.19 -12.23
C VAL A 343 7.64 -8.47 -11.56
N ALA A 344 6.73 -7.93 -12.38
CA ALA A 344 5.58 -7.15 -11.95
C ALA A 344 4.28 -7.65 -12.63
N THR A 345 4.10 -8.98 -12.68
CA THR A 345 3.01 -9.66 -13.41
C THR A 345 1.70 -9.77 -12.63
N GLY A 346 1.66 -9.31 -11.38
CA GLY A 346 0.47 -9.36 -10.53
C GLY A 346 0.82 -9.60 -9.07
N ARG A 347 -0.22 -9.86 -8.27
CA ARG A 347 -0.10 -10.17 -6.84
C ARG A 347 -0.99 -11.35 -6.50
N ARG A 348 -0.52 -12.20 -5.58
CA ARG A 348 -1.22 -13.38 -5.09
C ARG A 348 -1.61 -13.18 -3.61
N PRO A 349 -2.87 -13.44 -3.22
CA PRO A 349 -3.32 -13.43 -1.82
C PRO A 349 -2.45 -14.31 -0.92
N ASN A 350 -2.17 -13.84 0.31
CA ASN A 350 -1.41 -14.60 1.31
C ASN A 350 -2.34 -15.50 2.14
N THR A 351 -2.86 -16.54 1.50
CA THR A 351 -3.88 -17.43 2.09
C THR A 351 -3.44 -18.89 2.14
N ASP A 352 -2.40 -19.25 1.39
CA ASP A 352 -1.92 -20.62 1.20
C ASP A 352 -1.24 -21.24 2.43
N THR A 353 -0.85 -20.42 3.41
CA THR A 353 -0.25 -20.90 4.67
C THR A 353 -1.22 -20.86 5.86
N LEU A 354 -2.48 -20.46 5.64
CA LEU A 354 -3.44 -20.26 6.73
C LEU A 354 -4.21 -21.54 7.10
N GLU A 355 -4.13 -22.60 6.31
CA GLU A 355 -4.91 -23.84 6.50
C GLU A 355 -6.43 -23.56 6.60
N LEU A 356 -6.94 -22.70 5.71
CA LEU A 356 -8.32 -22.18 5.67
C LEU A 356 -9.39 -23.28 5.63
N GLU A 357 -9.06 -24.43 5.04
CA GLU A 357 -9.92 -25.60 4.96
C GLU A 357 -10.29 -26.15 6.35
N ARG A 358 -9.44 -25.98 7.36
CA ARG A 358 -9.72 -26.40 8.75
C ARG A 358 -10.80 -25.56 9.42
N ALA A 359 -10.99 -24.34 8.93
CA ALA A 359 -12.04 -23.45 9.39
C ALA A 359 -13.29 -23.47 8.49
N GLY A 360 -13.23 -24.10 7.30
CA GLY A 360 -14.33 -24.10 6.33
C GLY A 360 -14.47 -22.78 5.56
N ILE A 361 -13.37 -22.03 5.39
CA ILE A 361 -13.37 -20.73 4.70
C ILE A 361 -13.23 -20.92 3.18
N GLU A 362 -14.20 -20.41 2.44
CA GLU A 362 -14.20 -20.49 0.98
C GLU A 362 -13.24 -19.49 0.32
N THR A 363 -12.60 -19.92 -0.76
CA THR A 363 -11.70 -19.09 -1.58
C THR A 363 -12.06 -19.17 -3.06
N ALA A 364 -11.77 -18.11 -3.79
CA ALA A 364 -11.84 -18.09 -5.24
C ALA A 364 -10.68 -18.91 -5.84
N PRO A 365 -10.71 -19.25 -7.15
CA PRO A 365 -9.67 -20.06 -7.79
C PRO A 365 -8.24 -19.50 -7.70
N ASN A 366 -8.09 -18.18 -7.52
CA ASN A 366 -6.79 -17.52 -7.34
C ASN A 366 -6.31 -17.51 -5.86
N GLY A 367 -7.05 -18.15 -4.95
CA GLY A 367 -6.79 -18.21 -3.52
C GLY A 367 -7.31 -17.02 -2.72
N ALA A 368 -8.00 -16.05 -3.32
CA ALA A 368 -8.60 -14.94 -2.60
C ALA A 368 -9.75 -15.42 -1.69
N ILE A 369 -9.80 -14.97 -0.44
CA ILE A 369 -10.94 -15.24 0.45
C ILE A 369 -12.17 -14.53 -0.10
N LEU A 370 -13.27 -15.27 -0.24
CA LEU A 370 -14.55 -14.69 -0.66
C LEU A 370 -15.20 -13.98 0.52
N VAL A 371 -15.52 -12.70 0.33
CA VAL A 371 -16.29 -11.93 1.30
C VAL A 371 -17.47 -11.23 0.67
N ASP A 372 -18.50 -10.98 1.48
CA ASP A 372 -19.60 -10.07 1.17
C ASP A 372 -19.20 -8.60 1.37
N ASP A 373 -20.15 -7.68 1.15
CA ASP A 373 -19.96 -6.24 1.38
C ASP A 373 -19.82 -5.86 2.86
N HIS A 374 -20.09 -6.79 3.78
CA HIS A 374 -19.89 -6.67 5.23
C HIS A 374 -18.58 -7.33 5.70
N MET A 375 -17.71 -7.72 4.77
CA MET A 375 -16.42 -8.39 5.01
C MET A 375 -16.56 -9.78 5.68
N ARG A 376 -17.77 -10.36 5.69
CA ARG A 376 -18.04 -11.70 6.26
C ARG A 376 -17.55 -12.76 5.29
N THR A 377 -16.91 -13.81 5.81
CA THR A 377 -16.55 -15.00 5.02
C THR A 377 -17.70 -16.00 4.98
N SER A 378 -17.47 -17.22 4.47
CA SER A 378 -18.41 -18.35 4.60
C SER A 378 -18.63 -18.83 6.05
N VAL A 379 -17.83 -18.33 7.00
CA VAL A 379 -17.89 -18.68 8.42
C VAL A 379 -18.29 -17.44 9.24
N GLU A 380 -19.37 -17.53 10.01
CA GLU A 380 -20.05 -16.40 10.66
C GLU A 380 -19.14 -15.52 11.53
N HIS A 381 -18.23 -16.14 12.29
CA HIS A 381 -17.33 -15.43 13.20
C HIS A 381 -15.98 -15.07 12.58
N VAL A 382 -15.76 -15.37 11.29
CA VAL A 382 -14.52 -15.06 10.56
C VAL A 382 -14.80 -14.03 9.45
N TYR A 383 -13.99 -12.98 9.46
CA TYR A 383 -14.01 -11.88 8.52
C TYR A 383 -12.70 -11.84 7.74
N ALA A 384 -12.70 -11.21 6.57
CA ALA A 384 -11.47 -10.91 5.83
C ALA A 384 -11.53 -9.54 5.17
N ALA A 385 -10.39 -8.87 5.04
CA ALA A 385 -10.32 -7.53 4.46
C ALA A 385 -8.98 -7.24 3.77
N GLY A 386 -9.03 -6.46 2.68
CA GLY A 386 -7.85 -6.03 1.92
C GLY A 386 -7.38 -7.08 0.90
N ASP A 387 -6.11 -6.99 0.49
CA ASP A 387 -5.57 -7.73 -0.68
C ASP A 387 -5.63 -9.28 -0.56
N CYS A 388 -5.95 -9.85 0.60
CA CYS A 388 -6.18 -11.29 0.75
C CYS A 388 -7.57 -11.73 0.26
N THR A 389 -8.44 -10.79 -0.09
CA THR A 389 -9.84 -11.01 -0.48
C THR A 389 -10.08 -10.78 -1.97
N ASN A 390 -11.32 -10.92 -2.40
CA ASN A 390 -11.83 -10.52 -3.73
C ASN A 390 -11.99 -8.99 -3.90
N GLN A 391 -11.58 -8.17 -2.93
CA GLN A 391 -11.66 -6.71 -3.00
C GLN A 391 -10.54 -6.10 -3.87
N PRO A 392 -10.75 -4.89 -4.43
CA PRO A 392 -9.69 -4.15 -5.11
C PRO A 392 -8.46 -3.91 -4.22
N PRO A 393 -7.23 -4.19 -4.69
CA PRO A 393 -6.01 -4.11 -3.89
C PRO A 393 -5.49 -2.67 -3.75
N LEU A 394 -6.25 -1.86 -3.01
CA LEU A 394 -6.01 -0.43 -2.78
C LEU A 394 -6.01 -0.15 -1.28
N VAL A 395 -5.02 0.61 -0.80
CA VAL A 395 -4.85 0.82 0.65
C VAL A 395 -6.06 1.46 1.31
N TYR A 396 -6.74 2.40 0.64
CA TYR A 396 -7.95 3.04 1.15
C TYR A 396 -9.17 2.11 1.14
N VAL A 397 -9.23 1.15 0.21
CA VAL A 397 -10.23 0.07 0.24
C VAL A 397 -9.95 -0.87 1.41
N ALA A 398 -8.71 -1.31 1.58
CA ALA A 398 -8.30 -2.17 2.69
C ALA A 398 -8.60 -1.54 4.05
N ALA A 399 -8.28 -0.26 4.24
CA ALA A 399 -8.58 0.50 5.45
C ALA A 399 -10.10 0.65 5.70
N ALA A 400 -10.87 0.99 4.66
CA ALA A 400 -12.32 1.12 4.74
C ALA A 400 -13.00 -0.22 5.07
N ALA A 401 -12.50 -1.32 4.50
CA ALA A 401 -12.94 -2.68 4.75
C ALA A 401 -12.61 -3.13 6.19
N GLY A 402 -11.38 -2.91 6.65
CA GLY A 402 -10.96 -3.25 8.01
C GLY A 402 -11.80 -2.55 9.09
N THR A 403 -12.04 -1.24 8.90
CA THR A 403 -12.91 -0.46 9.79
C THR A 403 -14.32 -1.07 9.88
N ARG A 404 -14.94 -1.40 8.74
CA ARG A 404 -16.28 -1.97 8.69
C ARG A 404 -16.33 -3.41 9.22
N ALA A 405 -15.31 -4.21 8.95
CA ALA A 405 -15.17 -5.54 9.54
C ALA A 405 -15.16 -5.47 11.07
N ALA A 406 -14.43 -4.52 11.66
CA ALA A 406 -14.44 -4.31 13.11
C ALA A 406 -15.80 -3.85 13.65
N ILE A 407 -16.51 -2.98 12.92
CA ILE A 407 -17.90 -2.61 13.26
C ILE A 407 -18.79 -3.87 13.31
N ASN A 408 -18.67 -4.74 12.32
CA ASN A 408 -19.52 -5.92 12.20
C ASN A 408 -19.15 -7.01 13.21
N MET A 409 -17.85 -7.24 13.47
CA MET A 409 -17.37 -8.17 14.49
C MET A 409 -17.87 -7.80 15.90
N THR A 410 -18.12 -6.51 16.15
CA THR A 410 -18.60 -5.97 17.43
C THR A 410 -20.11 -5.74 17.47
N GLY A 411 -20.87 -6.40 16.59
CA GLY A 411 -22.34 -6.40 16.59
C GLY A 411 -23.01 -5.24 15.85
N GLY A 412 -22.24 -4.44 15.09
CA GLY A 412 -22.78 -3.45 14.16
C GLY A 412 -23.17 -4.05 12.81
N ASP A 413 -23.66 -3.18 11.93
CA ASP A 413 -24.02 -3.52 10.55
C ASP A 413 -23.54 -2.42 9.60
N ALA A 414 -22.44 -2.68 8.90
CA ALA A 414 -21.75 -1.74 8.04
C ALA A 414 -21.27 -2.40 6.75
N ALA A 415 -21.81 -1.93 5.63
CA ALA A 415 -21.44 -2.34 4.28
C ALA A 415 -20.35 -1.43 3.67
N LEU A 416 -19.50 -2.01 2.83
CA LEU A 416 -18.52 -1.32 2.01
C LEU A 416 -19.09 -1.03 0.62
N ASP A 417 -19.39 0.23 0.36
CA ASP A 417 -19.84 0.69 -0.95
C ASP A 417 -18.65 1.07 -1.84
N LEU A 418 -18.45 0.33 -2.93
CA LEU A 418 -17.41 0.56 -3.93
C LEU A 418 -17.97 1.03 -5.28
N ARG A 419 -19.24 1.48 -5.34
CA ARG A 419 -19.85 1.98 -6.59
C ARG A 419 -19.10 3.19 -7.15
N VAL A 420 -18.52 4.00 -6.28
CA VAL A 420 -17.72 5.19 -6.63
C VAL A 420 -16.31 5.00 -6.07
N LEU A 421 -15.49 4.26 -6.80
CA LEU A 421 -14.11 3.97 -6.42
C LEU A 421 -13.14 4.66 -7.38
N PRO A 422 -12.50 5.79 -6.99
CA PRO A 422 -11.44 6.38 -7.78
C PRO A 422 -10.20 5.49 -7.74
N THR A 423 -9.48 5.39 -8.86
CA THR A 423 -8.16 4.72 -8.94
C THR A 423 -7.16 5.61 -9.65
N VAL A 424 -5.87 5.46 -9.31
CA VAL A 424 -4.79 6.29 -9.87
C VAL A 424 -3.55 5.43 -10.14
N VAL A 425 -2.94 5.62 -11.31
CA VAL A 425 -1.62 5.13 -11.68
C VAL A 425 -0.69 6.32 -11.76
N PHE A 426 0.39 6.31 -10.98
CA PHE A 426 1.29 7.45 -10.81
C PHE A 426 2.40 7.48 -11.88
N THR A 427 2.05 7.19 -13.13
CA THR A 427 2.86 7.57 -14.29
C THR A 427 2.77 9.08 -14.55
N ASP A 428 3.51 9.57 -15.53
CA ASP A 428 3.43 10.93 -16.02
C ASP A 428 3.32 10.96 -17.55
N PRO A 429 2.16 11.33 -18.12
CA PRO A 429 0.94 11.75 -17.41
C PRO A 429 0.33 10.61 -16.56
N ALA A 430 -0.36 11.00 -15.48
CA ALA A 430 -1.03 10.06 -14.58
C ALA A 430 -2.31 9.54 -15.22
N VAL A 431 -2.65 8.27 -14.93
CA VAL A 431 -3.95 7.71 -15.26
C VAL A 431 -4.83 7.77 -14.03
N ALA A 432 -6.06 8.24 -14.17
CA ALA A 432 -7.06 8.17 -13.12
C ALA A 432 -8.43 7.77 -13.67
N THR A 433 -9.15 6.93 -12.94
CA THR A 433 -10.48 6.45 -13.35
C THR A 433 -11.45 6.42 -12.18
N VAL A 434 -12.73 6.65 -12.44
CA VAL A 434 -13.82 6.42 -11.49
C VAL A 434 -15.09 6.08 -12.25
N GLY A 435 -15.92 5.19 -11.70
CA GLY A 435 -17.16 4.77 -12.34
C GLY A 435 -16.92 3.83 -13.52
N LEU A 436 -17.82 3.87 -14.51
CA LEU A 436 -17.82 2.94 -15.65
C LEU A 436 -17.07 3.52 -16.86
N ASP A 437 -16.31 2.66 -17.55
CA ASP A 437 -15.99 2.90 -18.95
C ASP A 437 -17.15 2.49 -19.87
N GLU A 438 -17.07 2.87 -21.15
CA GLU A 438 -18.12 2.57 -22.14
C GLU A 438 -18.31 1.04 -22.32
N ALA A 439 -17.22 0.28 -22.32
CA ALA A 439 -17.27 -1.16 -22.51
C ALA A 439 -17.93 -1.87 -21.31
N GLU A 440 -17.68 -1.40 -20.10
CA GLU A 440 -18.32 -1.84 -18.86
C GLU A 440 -19.80 -1.49 -18.82
N ALA A 441 -20.17 -0.26 -19.19
CA ALA A 441 -21.55 0.17 -19.26
C ALA A 441 -22.34 -0.68 -20.28
N LYS A 442 -21.77 -0.91 -21.47
CA LYS A 442 -22.35 -1.78 -22.50
C LYS A 442 -22.51 -3.22 -22.04
N ARG A 443 -21.52 -3.80 -21.32
CA ARG A 443 -21.64 -5.14 -20.72
C ARG A 443 -22.78 -5.23 -19.70
N ARG A 444 -23.16 -4.10 -19.08
CA ARG A 444 -24.29 -4.00 -18.15
C ARG A 444 -25.62 -3.65 -18.84
N GLY A 445 -25.64 -3.52 -20.17
CA GLY A 445 -26.84 -3.16 -20.93
C GLY A 445 -27.27 -1.70 -20.74
N ILE A 446 -26.34 -0.81 -20.39
CA ILE A 446 -26.58 0.63 -20.26
C ILE A 446 -26.20 1.29 -21.59
N GLU A 447 -27.15 1.96 -22.23
CA GLU A 447 -26.88 2.81 -23.39
C GLU A 447 -26.14 4.08 -22.94
N THR A 448 -25.05 4.41 -23.61
CA THR A 448 -24.15 5.49 -23.21
C THR A 448 -23.91 6.51 -24.31
N ASP A 449 -23.69 7.76 -23.89
CA ASP A 449 -23.07 8.79 -24.72
C ASP A 449 -21.68 9.11 -24.15
N THR A 450 -20.64 9.03 -24.99
CA THR A 450 -19.24 9.21 -24.58
C THR A 450 -18.65 10.44 -25.27
N ARG A 451 -17.88 11.23 -24.53
CA ARG A 451 -17.10 12.34 -25.07
C ARG A 451 -15.65 12.23 -24.65
N VAL A 452 -14.76 12.68 -25.53
CA VAL A 452 -13.32 12.80 -25.26
C VAL A 452 -12.89 14.22 -25.56
N LEU A 453 -12.23 14.82 -24.58
CA LEU A 453 -11.57 16.12 -24.69
C LEU A 453 -10.06 15.87 -24.64
N GLU A 454 -9.35 16.21 -25.72
CA GLU A 454 -7.89 16.18 -25.73
C GLU A 454 -7.35 17.32 -24.87
N LEU A 455 -6.19 17.13 -24.21
CA LEU A 455 -5.62 18.20 -23.38
C LEU A 455 -5.15 19.43 -24.18
N GLU A 456 -5.05 19.34 -25.50
CA GLU A 456 -4.85 20.54 -26.36
C GLU A 456 -6.01 21.55 -26.26
N ASP A 457 -7.19 21.12 -25.83
CA ASP A 457 -8.34 21.99 -25.60
C ASP A 457 -8.44 22.48 -24.13
N VAL A 458 -7.50 22.10 -23.26
CA VAL A 458 -7.52 22.48 -21.83
C VAL A 458 -6.56 23.66 -21.58
N PRO A 459 -7.06 24.85 -21.17
CA PRO A 459 -6.22 26.05 -21.00
C PRO A 459 -5.01 25.86 -20.09
N ARG A 460 -5.14 25.09 -19.00
CA ARG A 460 -4.01 24.80 -18.10
C ARG A 460 -2.91 23.99 -18.77
N ALA A 461 -3.28 23.01 -19.60
CA ALA A 461 -2.33 22.17 -20.34
C ALA A 461 -1.61 22.98 -21.42
N LEU A 462 -2.34 23.84 -22.14
CA LEU A 462 -1.76 24.82 -23.07
C LEU A 462 -0.76 25.75 -22.38
N ALA A 463 -1.13 26.32 -21.23
CA ALA A 463 -0.24 27.21 -20.46
C ALA A 463 0.99 26.48 -19.89
N ASN A 464 0.90 25.16 -19.70
CA ASN A 464 2.02 24.31 -19.28
C ASN A 464 2.95 23.91 -20.43
N PHE A 465 2.55 24.14 -21.69
CA PHE A 465 3.21 23.58 -22.87
C PHE A 465 3.31 22.04 -22.80
N ASP A 466 2.33 21.42 -22.14
CA ASP A 466 2.20 19.96 -22.02
C ASP A 466 0.74 19.57 -22.25
N THR A 467 0.44 19.18 -23.48
CA THR A 467 -0.90 18.79 -23.93
C THR A 467 -1.03 17.27 -24.06
N ARG A 468 -0.17 16.50 -23.40
CA ARG A 468 -0.20 15.03 -23.46
C ARG A 468 -1.40 14.49 -22.69
N GLY A 469 -2.28 13.78 -23.40
CA GLY A 469 -3.38 13.01 -22.83
C GLY A 469 -4.76 13.61 -23.05
N PHE A 470 -5.75 13.14 -22.30
CA PHE A 470 -7.16 13.42 -22.54
C PHE A 470 -8.02 13.24 -21.28
N ILE A 471 -9.25 13.75 -21.34
CA ILE A 471 -10.35 13.47 -20.42
C ILE A 471 -11.48 12.82 -21.22
N GLN A 472 -11.90 11.63 -20.82
CA GLN A 472 -13.03 10.91 -21.40
C GLN A 472 -14.16 10.79 -20.38
N MET A 473 -15.36 11.21 -20.75
CA MET A 473 -16.56 11.14 -19.93
C MET A 473 -17.59 10.20 -20.55
N VAL A 474 -18.17 9.34 -19.71
CA VAL A 474 -19.23 8.40 -20.08
C VAL A 474 -20.50 8.80 -19.34
N ALA A 475 -21.57 9.08 -20.07
CA ALA A 475 -22.88 9.43 -19.54
C ALA A 475 -23.96 8.44 -20.01
N GLU A 476 -25.01 8.28 -19.23
CA GLU A 476 -26.18 7.50 -19.60
C GLU A 476 -27.00 8.23 -20.66
N SER A 477 -27.30 7.56 -21.77
CA SER A 477 -28.11 8.14 -22.85
C SER A 477 -29.50 8.50 -22.35
N GLY A 478 -30.00 9.69 -22.73
CA GLY A 478 -31.31 10.19 -22.33
C GLY A 478 -31.29 10.93 -20.99
N SER A 479 -30.88 10.29 -19.89
CA SER A 479 -30.85 10.95 -18.56
C SER A 479 -29.69 11.95 -18.42
N GLY A 480 -28.60 11.76 -19.19
CA GLY A 480 -27.38 12.55 -19.08
C GLY A 480 -26.61 12.33 -17.78
N ARG A 481 -27.00 11.33 -16.97
CA ARG A 481 -26.35 11.01 -15.69
C ARG A 481 -24.91 10.58 -15.93
N LEU A 482 -23.96 11.16 -15.19
CA LEU A 482 -22.56 10.81 -15.29
C LEU A 482 -22.33 9.40 -14.73
N LEU A 483 -21.75 8.53 -15.56
CA LEU A 483 -21.49 7.12 -15.22
C LEU A 483 -20.05 6.86 -14.84
N GLY A 484 -19.11 7.56 -15.47
CA GLY A 484 -17.69 7.39 -15.23
C GLY A 484 -16.84 8.35 -16.03
N VAL A 485 -15.59 8.50 -15.59
CA VAL A 485 -14.59 9.34 -16.27
C VAL A 485 -13.24 8.63 -16.23
N GLN A 486 -12.54 8.70 -17.35
CA GLN A 486 -11.18 8.23 -17.53
C GLN A 486 -10.30 9.43 -17.88
N VAL A 487 -9.23 9.64 -17.13
CA VAL A 487 -8.32 10.77 -17.29
C VAL A 487 -6.91 10.25 -17.50
N LEU A 488 -6.25 10.75 -18.54
CA LEU A 488 -4.80 10.65 -18.73
C LEU A 488 -4.27 12.07 -18.79
N ALA A 489 -3.69 12.56 -17.70
CA ALA A 489 -3.24 13.95 -17.59
C ALA A 489 -2.19 14.09 -16.47
N PRO A 490 -1.37 15.15 -16.49
CA PRO A 490 -0.75 15.61 -15.24
C PRO A 490 -1.83 15.80 -14.17
N GLU A 491 -1.52 15.53 -12.90
CA GLU A 491 -2.46 15.75 -11.78
C GLU A 491 -3.81 14.99 -11.89
N ALA A 492 -3.94 13.97 -12.75
CA ALA A 492 -5.19 13.22 -12.94
C ALA A 492 -5.76 12.66 -11.63
N GLY A 493 -4.90 12.28 -10.68
CA GLY A 493 -5.29 11.80 -9.36
C GLY A 493 -6.00 12.84 -8.49
N GLU A 494 -5.75 14.13 -8.70
CA GLU A 494 -6.46 15.21 -8.00
C GLU A 494 -7.80 15.51 -8.69
N ILE A 495 -7.78 15.58 -10.03
CA ILE A 495 -8.94 15.91 -10.87
C ILE A 495 -10.07 14.88 -10.67
N ILE A 496 -9.72 13.59 -10.62
CA ILE A 496 -10.69 12.49 -10.57
C ILE A 496 -11.59 12.54 -9.33
N GLN A 497 -11.14 13.16 -8.23
CA GLN A 497 -11.90 13.22 -7.00
C GLN A 497 -13.15 14.09 -7.13
N THR A 498 -13.11 15.13 -7.98
CA THR A 498 -14.30 15.94 -8.31
C THR A 498 -15.37 15.09 -8.99
N VAL A 499 -14.96 14.21 -9.90
CA VAL A 499 -15.86 13.28 -10.58
C VAL A 499 -16.44 12.27 -9.60
N ALA A 500 -15.63 11.73 -8.69
CA ALA A 500 -16.10 10.77 -7.69
C ALA A 500 -17.28 11.37 -6.89
N LEU A 501 -17.16 12.62 -6.45
CA LEU A 501 -18.26 13.33 -5.76
C LEU A 501 -19.46 13.57 -6.69
N ALA A 502 -19.23 13.95 -7.95
CA ALA A 502 -20.31 14.17 -8.91
C ALA A 502 -21.14 12.90 -9.16
N ILE A 503 -20.48 11.74 -9.34
CA ILE A 503 -21.15 10.44 -9.50
C ILE A 503 -21.87 10.04 -8.20
N LEU A 504 -21.24 10.22 -7.04
CA LEU A 504 -21.85 9.92 -5.74
C LEU A 504 -23.17 10.68 -5.54
N HIS A 505 -23.23 11.93 -6.00
CA HIS A 505 -24.43 12.77 -5.94
C HIS A 505 -25.36 12.64 -7.16
N GLY A 506 -25.10 11.71 -8.08
CA GLY A 506 -25.95 11.44 -9.24
C GLY A 506 -26.05 12.63 -10.22
N MET A 507 -25.00 13.46 -10.31
CA MET A 507 -25.00 14.62 -11.21
C MET A 507 -25.08 14.20 -12.69
N THR A 508 -25.72 15.05 -13.50
CA THR A 508 -25.67 14.95 -14.97
C THR A 508 -24.45 15.69 -15.51
N VAL A 509 -24.06 15.39 -16.76
CA VAL A 509 -23.02 16.16 -17.48
C VAL A 509 -23.38 17.64 -17.60
N GLU A 510 -24.65 17.96 -17.83
CA GLU A 510 -25.14 19.34 -17.86
C GLU A 510 -24.99 20.03 -16.50
N ALA A 511 -25.36 19.34 -15.41
CA ALA A 511 -25.21 19.88 -14.06
C ALA A 511 -23.74 20.16 -13.71
N LEU A 512 -22.81 19.31 -14.17
CA LEU A 512 -21.37 19.50 -14.02
C LEU A 512 -20.86 20.68 -14.86
N ALA A 513 -21.27 20.77 -16.13
CA ALA A 513 -20.91 21.85 -17.04
C ALA A 513 -21.35 23.23 -16.52
N ASN A 514 -22.50 23.30 -15.85
CA ASN A 514 -23.07 24.53 -15.29
C ASN A 514 -22.40 25.00 -13.99
N GLN A 515 -21.46 24.23 -13.42
CA GLN A 515 -20.68 24.70 -12.26
C GLN A 515 -19.61 25.72 -12.68
N LEU A 516 -19.20 26.55 -11.72
CA LEU A 516 -18.05 27.43 -11.87
C LEU A 516 -16.78 26.66 -11.51
N PHE A 517 -15.88 26.52 -12.49
CA PHE A 517 -14.53 25.97 -12.29
C PHE A 517 -13.51 27.11 -12.42
N PRO A 518 -12.44 27.13 -11.60
CA PRO A 518 -11.38 28.11 -11.76
C PRO A 518 -10.67 27.95 -13.11
N TYR A 519 -10.58 29.04 -13.87
CA TYR A 519 -9.84 29.09 -15.12
C TYR A 519 -8.36 28.75 -14.92
N LEU A 520 -7.74 28.08 -15.89
CA LEU A 520 -6.34 27.62 -15.83
C LEU A 520 -6.08 26.64 -14.67
N THR A 521 -7.01 25.73 -14.44
CA THR A 521 -6.79 24.53 -13.64
C THR A 521 -7.03 23.29 -14.50
N LEU A 522 -6.33 22.17 -14.26
CA LEU A 522 -6.59 20.97 -15.07
C LEU A 522 -7.99 20.39 -14.80
N VAL A 523 -8.53 20.61 -13.60
CA VAL A 523 -9.89 20.18 -13.25
C VAL A 523 -10.97 20.93 -14.06
N GLU A 524 -10.68 22.12 -14.59
CA GLU A 524 -11.55 22.81 -15.56
C GLU A 524 -11.81 21.96 -16.82
N GLY A 525 -10.87 21.10 -17.20
CA GLY A 525 -11.05 20.15 -18.31
C GLY A 525 -12.26 19.23 -18.12
N LEU A 526 -12.70 18.97 -16.88
CA LEU A 526 -13.94 18.24 -16.63
C LEU A 526 -15.18 19.01 -17.11
N LYS A 527 -15.24 20.31 -16.80
CA LYS A 527 -16.32 21.19 -17.27
C LYS A 527 -16.32 21.27 -18.79
N LEU A 528 -15.16 21.51 -19.40
CA LEU A 528 -15.02 21.62 -20.84
C LEU A 528 -15.46 20.32 -21.54
N CYS A 529 -15.05 19.16 -21.01
CA CYS A 529 -15.46 17.87 -21.54
C CYS A 529 -16.98 17.68 -21.40
N ALA A 530 -17.56 18.04 -20.27
CA ALA A 530 -19.01 17.97 -20.06
C ALA A 530 -19.80 18.87 -21.03
N GLN A 531 -19.26 20.03 -21.42
CA GLN A 531 -19.88 20.92 -22.40
C GLN A 531 -19.93 20.33 -23.82
N THR A 532 -18.97 19.45 -24.18
CA THR A 532 -18.95 18.77 -25.50
C THR A 532 -20.17 17.88 -25.77
N PHE A 533 -20.95 17.55 -24.73
CA PHE A 533 -22.21 16.82 -24.90
C PHE A 533 -23.29 17.65 -25.60
N SER A 534 -23.20 18.98 -25.54
CA SER A 534 -24.22 19.89 -26.11
C SER A 534 -23.68 20.92 -27.10
N LYS A 535 -22.36 21.19 -27.09
CA LYS A 535 -21.72 22.25 -27.87
C LYS A 535 -20.41 21.75 -28.49
N ASP A 536 -19.96 22.38 -29.57
CA ASP A 536 -18.61 22.20 -30.09
C ASP A 536 -17.62 23.04 -29.26
N VAL A 537 -16.63 22.41 -28.62
CA VAL A 537 -15.65 23.09 -27.76
C VAL A 537 -14.86 24.16 -28.51
N LYS A 538 -14.60 23.97 -29.81
CA LYS A 538 -13.88 24.97 -30.63
C LYS A 538 -14.66 26.26 -30.83
N GLN A 539 -15.95 26.26 -30.51
CA GLN A 539 -16.85 27.41 -30.59
C GLN A 539 -17.10 28.06 -29.22
N LEU A 540 -16.53 27.51 -28.13
CA LEU A 540 -16.64 28.07 -26.80
C LEU A 540 -15.60 29.18 -26.61
N SER A 541 -16.01 30.32 -26.05
CA SER A 541 -15.07 31.33 -25.59
C SER A 541 -14.34 30.86 -24.31
N CYS A 542 -13.22 31.50 -23.95
CA CYS A 542 -12.31 31.05 -22.89
C CYS A 542 -12.95 30.72 -21.53
N CYS A 543 -14.16 31.22 -21.26
CA CYS A 543 -14.92 30.95 -20.03
C CYS A 543 -16.40 30.64 -20.29
N ALA A 544 -16.78 30.24 -21.50
CA ALA A 544 -18.19 30.01 -21.82
C ALA A 544 -18.78 28.92 -20.91
N GLY A 545 -19.97 29.19 -20.35
CA GLY A 545 -20.85 28.23 -19.65
C GLY A 545 -21.80 27.58 -20.64
#